data_AF-A0A966C1J6-F1
#
_entry.id   AF-A0A966C1J6-F1
#
_cell.length_a   1.000
_cell.length_b   1.000
_cell.length_c   1.000
_cell.angle_alpha   90.00
_cell.angle_beta   90.00
_cell.angle_gamma   90.00
#
_symmetry.space_group_name_H-M   'P 1'
#
loop_
_entity.id
_entity.type
_entity.pdbx_description
1 polymer ?
#
loop_
_entity_poly.entity_id
_entity_poly.type
_entity_poly.pdbx_seq_one_letter_code
_entity_poly.pdbx_strand_id
1 'polypeptide(L)'
;GDECVGAKINGKISPLDYQLQSGDMVEILTQKSKRPSESWLRFAKTDQAKRKIKSGLKKSNSFTQKKSVRTEFRIVISDRIGILKDITAVVSRSRINIINVNLIKTGGFPNIKMVCELSDKRKIESLVFKLKKVKEVREINYKSV
;
A
#
# COMPACT_ATOMS: atom_id res chain seq x y z
N GLY A 1 -25.31 -0.63 -8.78
CA GLY A 1 -25.00 -1.98 -8.29
C GLY A 1 -24.04 -1.95 -7.13
N ASP A 2 -22.92 -1.23 -7.27
CA ASP A 2 -21.81 -1.25 -6.30
C ASP A 2 -22.18 -0.88 -4.85
N GLU A 3 -23.23 -0.06 -4.69
CA GLU A 3 -23.73 0.40 -3.39
C GLU A 3 -24.93 -0.40 -2.85
N CYS A 4 -25.30 -1.51 -3.50
CA CYS A 4 -26.43 -2.34 -3.08
C CYS A 4 -26.16 -2.98 -1.72
N VAL A 5 -27.14 -2.91 -0.82
CA VAL A 5 -27.11 -3.59 0.48
C VAL A 5 -28.15 -4.69 0.62
N GLY A 6 -29.19 -4.65 -0.21
CA GLY A 6 -30.32 -5.57 -0.13
C GLY A 6 -31.36 -5.27 -1.19
N ALA A 7 -32.41 -6.08 -1.21
CA ALA A 7 -33.58 -5.85 -2.02
C ALA A 7 -34.85 -6.11 -1.21
N LYS A 8 -35.92 -5.39 -1.52
CA LYS A 8 -37.28 -5.79 -1.14
C LYS A 8 -38.00 -6.33 -2.36
N ILE A 9 -38.76 -7.39 -2.16
CA ILE A 9 -39.55 -8.05 -3.20
C ILE A 9 -41.00 -8.01 -2.72
N ASN A 10 -41.86 -7.36 -3.50
CA ASN A 10 -43.28 -7.16 -3.14
C ASN A 10 -43.45 -6.58 -1.72
N GLY A 11 -42.61 -5.61 -1.36
CA GLY A 11 -42.62 -4.91 -0.08
C GLY A 11 -41.92 -5.62 1.10
N LYS A 12 -41.46 -6.87 0.94
CA LYS A 12 -40.77 -7.63 2.00
C LYS A 12 -39.26 -7.69 1.75
N ILE A 13 -38.44 -7.60 2.81
CA ILE A 13 -36.99 -7.74 2.70
C ILE A 13 -36.67 -9.18 2.28
N SER A 14 -35.87 -9.33 1.23
CA SER A 14 -35.45 -10.61 0.68
C SER A 14 -33.93 -10.69 0.58
N PRO A 15 -33.34 -11.90 0.68
CA PRO A 15 -31.91 -12.08 0.50
C PRO A 15 -31.51 -11.80 -0.95
N LEU A 16 -30.25 -11.41 -1.16
CA LEU A 16 -29.72 -11.00 -2.47
C LEU A 16 -29.61 -12.14 -3.49
N ASP A 17 -29.65 -13.39 -3.04
CA ASP A 17 -29.61 -14.60 -3.86
C ASP A 17 -31.00 -15.14 -4.23
N TYR A 18 -32.07 -14.45 -3.85
CA TYR A 18 -33.43 -14.79 -4.24
C TYR A 18 -33.57 -14.86 -5.76
N GLN A 19 -34.21 -15.94 -6.24
CA GLN A 19 -34.48 -16.11 -7.66
C GLN A 19 -35.78 -15.41 -8.04
N LEU A 20 -35.65 -14.31 -8.78
CA LEU A 20 -36.79 -13.52 -9.27
C LEU A 20 -37.74 -14.36 -10.12
N GLN A 21 -39.03 -14.14 -9.91
CA GLN A 21 -40.12 -14.70 -10.69
C GLN A 21 -40.79 -13.62 -11.55
N SER A 22 -41.47 -14.04 -12.61
CA SER A 22 -42.18 -13.10 -13.49
C SER A 22 -43.31 -12.42 -12.71
N GLY A 23 -43.36 -11.09 -12.78
CA GLY A 23 -44.33 -10.28 -12.03
C GLY A 23 -43.83 -9.77 -10.67
N ASP A 24 -42.65 -10.17 -10.21
CA ASP A 24 -42.07 -9.63 -8.96
C ASP A 24 -41.74 -8.14 -9.09
N MET A 25 -42.18 -7.34 -8.12
CA MET A 25 -41.76 -5.95 -7.95
C MET A 25 -40.52 -5.89 -7.05
N VAL A 26 -39.41 -5.38 -7.59
CA VAL A 26 -38.12 -5.33 -6.90
C VAL A 26 -37.74 -3.88 -6.56
N GLU A 27 -37.52 -3.62 -5.27
CA GLU A 27 -36.98 -2.36 -4.77
C GLU A 27 -35.53 -2.59 -4.29
N ILE A 28 -34.57 -1.85 -4.85
CA ILE A 28 -33.15 -2.00 -4.52
C ILE A 28 -32.77 -1.05 -3.39
N LEU A 29 -32.26 -1.61 -2.30
CA LEU A 29 -31.75 -0.84 -1.17
C LEU A 29 -30.28 -0.51 -1.41
N THR A 30 -29.92 0.76 -1.35
CA THR A 30 -28.53 1.24 -1.53
C THR A 30 -28.05 2.03 -0.32
N GLN A 31 -26.73 2.05 -0.10
CA GLN A 31 -26.11 2.87 0.92
C GLN A 31 -24.80 3.46 0.39
N LYS A 32 -24.64 4.78 0.56
CA LYS A 32 -23.41 5.49 0.21
C LYS A 32 -22.22 4.82 0.90
N SER A 33 -21.13 4.64 0.14
CA SER A 33 -19.88 4.00 0.58
C SER A 33 -19.89 2.47 0.71
N LYS A 34 -20.99 1.79 0.38
CA LYS A 34 -20.94 0.32 0.21
C LYS A 34 -20.17 -0.05 -1.04
N ARG A 35 -19.59 -1.25 -1.01
CA ARG A 35 -18.80 -1.81 -2.10
C ARG A 35 -19.23 -3.24 -2.38
N PRO A 36 -19.01 -3.74 -3.61
CA PRO A 36 -19.24 -5.13 -3.93
C PRO A 36 -18.48 -6.07 -2.99
N SER A 37 -19.11 -7.18 -2.63
CA SER A 37 -18.51 -8.27 -1.86
C SER A 37 -18.20 -9.46 -2.78
N GLU A 38 -17.15 -10.22 -2.45
CA GLU A 38 -16.80 -11.48 -3.14
C GLU A 38 -17.98 -12.46 -3.15
N SER A 39 -18.78 -12.46 -2.09
CA SER A 39 -19.99 -13.30 -1.96
C SER A 39 -20.99 -13.11 -3.10
N TRP A 40 -21.01 -11.94 -3.75
CA TRP A 40 -21.93 -11.65 -4.85
C TRP A 40 -21.64 -12.46 -6.12
N LEU A 41 -20.41 -12.95 -6.27
CA LEU A 41 -20.07 -13.83 -7.39
C LEU A 41 -20.74 -15.20 -7.30
N ARG A 42 -21.23 -15.61 -6.13
CA ARG A 42 -21.92 -16.88 -5.95
C ARG A 42 -23.29 -16.92 -6.61
N PHE A 43 -24.01 -15.79 -6.63
CA PHE A 43 -25.38 -15.73 -7.14
C PHE A 43 -25.53 -14.86 -8.40
N ALA A 44 -24.51 -14.08 -8.79
CA ALA A 44 -24.54 -13.33 -10.04
C ALA A 44 -24.58 -14.28 -11.25
N LYS A 45 -25.68 -14.24 -12.03
CA LYS A 45 -25.87 -15.12 -13.19
C LYS A 45 -25.09 -14.65 -14.43
N THR A 46 -25.20 -13.37 -14.80
CA THR A 46 -24.65 -12.86 -16.07
C THR A 46 -23.15 -12.56 -16.00
N ASP A 47 -22.44 -12.81 -17.09
CA ASP A 47 -21.01 -12.53 -17.17
C ASP A 47 -20.69 -11.04 -17.06
N GLN A 48 -21.57 -10.18 -17.57
CA GLN A 48 -21.43 -8.74 -17.41
C GLN A 48 -21.46 -8.34 -15.94
N ALA A 49 -22.39 -8.90 -15.14
CA ALA A 49 -22.45 -8.64 -13.71
C ALA A 49 -21.21 -9.18 -12.99
N LYS A 50 -20.80 -10.42 -13.26
CA LYS A 50 -19.58 -11.02 -12.69
C LYS A 50 -18.33 -10.17 -13.00
N ARG A 51 -18.18 -9.68 -14.23
CA ARG A 51 -17.06 -8.80 -14.64
C ARG A 51 -17.07 -7.47 -13.89
N LYS A 52 -18.24 -6.85 -13.71
CA LYS A 52 -18.39 -5.60 -12.95
C LYS A 52 -18.05 -5.79 -11.47
N ILE A 53 -18.54 -6.88 -10.85
CA ILE A 53 -18.22 -7.24 -9.45
C ILE A 53 -16.72 -7.43 -9.29
N LYS A 54 -16.07 -8.26 -10.13
CA LYS A 54 -14.60 -8.46 -10.10
C LYS A 54 -13.83 -7.16 -10.27
N SER A 55 -14.29 -6.25 -11.14
CA SER A 55 -13.66 -4.94 -11.34
C SER A 55 -13.78 -4.06 -10.08
N GLY A 56 -14.96 -4.02 -9.45
CA GLY A 56 -15.18 -3.30 -8.19
C GLY A 56 -14.33 -3.84 -7.04
N LEU A 57 -14.20 -5.17 -6.95
CA LEU A 57 -13.36 -5.84 -5.96
C LEU A 57 -11.88 -5.51 -6.15
N LYS A 58 -11.37 -5.51 -7.39
CA LYS A 58 -10.00 -5.07 -7.69
C LYS A 58 -9.74 -3.63 -7.25
N LYS A 59 -10.69 -2.71 -7.47
CA LYS A 59 -10.59 -1.31 -7.00
C LYS A 59 -10.59 -1.19 -5.48
N SER A 60 -11.13 -2.16 -4.74
CA SER A 60 -11.02 -2.20 -3.28
C SER A 60 -9.67 -2.77 -2.82
N ASN A 61 -9.21 -3.86 -3.43
CA ASN A 61 -7.94 -4.49 -3.09
C ASN A 61 -6.71 -3.69 -3.55
N SER A 62 -6.85 -2.80 -4.56
CA SER A 62 -5.77 -1.89 -4.96
C SER A 62 -5.42 -0.86 -3.89
N PHE A 63 -6.27 -0.65 -2.88
CA PHE A 63 -5.91 0.16 -1.71
C PHE A 63 -5.07 -0.62 -0.67
N THR A 64 -4.94 -1.96 -0.78
CA THR A 64 -4.43 -2.80 0.33
C THR A 64 -3.12 -3.54 0.07
N GLN A 65 -2.47 -3.38 -1.09
CA GLN A 65 -1.05 -3.75 -1.23
C GLN A 65 -0.31 -2.66 -1.98
N LYS A 66 0.09 -1.61 -1.24
CA LYS A 66 1.14 -0.71 -1.72
C LYS A 66 2.43 -1.52 -1.74
N LYS A 67 2.70 -2.18 -2.87
CA LYS A 67 3.88 -3.04 -3.07
C LYS A 67 5.11 -2.22 -2.66
N SER A 68 5.74 -2.64 -1.57
CA SER A 68 6.95 -2.02 -1.10
C SER A 68 8.08 -2.32 -2.07
N VAL A 69 8.87 -1.30 -2.37
CA VAL A 69 10.04 -1.37 -3.23
C VAL A 69 11.26 -1.34 -2.33
N ARG A 70 12.23 -2.20 -2.62
CA ARG A 70 13.52 -2.15 -1.93
C ARG A 70 14.34 -1.03 -2.54
N THR A 71 14.94 -0.20 -1.69
CA THR A 71 15.77 0.93 -2.12
C THR A 71 17.11 0.83 -1.42
N GLU A 72 18.17 0.80 -2.21
CA GLU A 72 19.54 0.89 -1.73
C GLU A 72 19.92 2.37 -1.59
N PHE A 73 20.29 2.78 -0.38
CA PHE A 73 20.88 4.06 -0.05
C PHE A 73 22.39 3.89 0.11
N ARG A 74 23.16 4.80 -0.50
CA ARG A 74 24.61 4.95 -0.30
C ARG A 74 24.84 6.31 0.33
N ILE A 75 25.28 6.30 1.59
CA ILE A 75 25.46 7.48 2.41
C ILE A 75 26.95 7.65 2.64
N VAL A 76 27.54 8.71 2.08
CA VAL A 76 28.94 9.08 2.32
C VAL A 76 29.00 9.90 3.60
N ILE A 77 29.83 9.47 4.54
CA ILE A 77 29.94 10.06 5.87
C ILE A 77 31.37 10.48 6.20
N SER A 78 31.49 11.50 7.03
CA SER A 78 32.73 11.78 7.78
C SER A 78 32.79 10.86 9.00
N ASP A 79 33.95 10.27 9.30
CA ASP A 79 34.06 9.31 10.40
C ASP A 79 33.85 10.00 11.76
N ARG A 80 32.93 9.44 12.57
CA ARG A 80 32.70 9.82 13.97
C ARG A 80 32.17 8.62 14.74
N ILE A 81 32.51 8.57 16.03
CA ILE A 81 31.90 7.61 16.95
C ILE A 81 30.39 7.85 16.98
N GLY A 82 29.62 6.75 16.88
CA GLY A 82 28.15 6.79 16.96
C GLY A 82 27.42 7.07 15.65
N ILE A 83 28.11 7.26 14.51
CA ILE A 83 27.45 7.60 13.24
C ILE A 83 26.39 6.57 12.82
N LEU A 84 26.67 5.27 13.00
CA LEU A 84 25.72 4.21 12.67
C LEU A 84 24.44 4.32 13.52
N LYS A 85 24.56 4.67 14.80
CA LYS A 85 23.41 4.90 15.71
C LYS A 85 22.54 6.04 15.18
N ASP A 86 23.16 7.15 14.79
CA ASP A 86 22.42 8.34 14.38
C ASP A 86 21.68 8.13 13.05
N ILE A 87 22.34 7.46 12.09
CA ILE A 87 21.72 7.09 10.80
C ILE A 87 20.58 6.11 11.01
N THR A 88 20.81 5.02 11.75
CA THR A 88 19.77 4.01 12.01
C THR A 88 18.59 4.59 12.78
N ALA A 89 18.84 5.48 13.76
CA ALA A 89 17.79 6.16 14.50
C ALA A 89 16.90 7.06 13.63
N VAL A 90 17.44 7.72 12.59
CA VAL A 90 16.65 8.52 11.64
C VAL A 90 15.71 7.63 10.81
N VAL A 91 16.21 6.47 10.38
CA VAL A 91 15.45 5.51 9.58
C VAL A 91 14.35 4.84 10.42
N SER A 92 14.70 4.38 11.63
CA SER A 92 13.75 3.77 12.57
C SER A 92 12.63 4.75 12.97
N ARG A 93 12.96 6.01 13.30
CA ARG A 93 11.95 7.04 13.59
C ARG A 93 11.03 7.34 12.41
N SER A 94 11.47 7.08 11.18
CA SER A 94 10.64 7.23 9.98
C SER A 94 9.73 6.01 9.72
N ARG A 95 9.74 5.01 10.62
CA ARG A 95 8.99 3.74 10.50
C ARG A 95 9.28 3.04 9.17
N ILE A 96 10.54 3.01 8.78
CA ILE A 96 11.03 2.36 7.56
C ILE A 96 11.75 1.09 7.97
N ASN A 97 11.40 -0.02 7.33
CA ASN A 97 12.04 -1.30 7.56
C ASN A 97 13.42 -1.33 6.89
N ILE A 98 14.44 -1.70 7.67
CA ILE A 98 15.81 -1.85 7.21
C ILE A 98 16.05 -3.32 6.96
N ILE A 99 16.42 -3.66 5.73
CA ILE A 99 16.71 -5.04 5.31
C ILE A 99 18.18 -5.36 5.52
N ASN A 100 19.06 -4.42 5.18
CA ASN A 100 20.50 -4.63 5.25
C ASN A 100 21.22 -3.31 5.56
N VAL A 101 22.31 -3.38 6.31
CA VAL A 101 23.24 -2.27 6.55
C VAL A 101 24.65 -2.80 6.48
N ASN A 102 25.47 -2.19 5.63
CA ASN A 102 26.89 -2.49 5.53
C ASN A 102 27.70 -1.18 5.54
N LEU A 103 28.82 -1.17 6.26
CA LEU A 103 29.78 -0.08 6.24
C LEU A 103 30.97 -0.49 5.38
N ILE A 104 31.28 0.31 4.37
CA ILE A 104 32.44 0.08 3.49
C ILE A 104 33.42 1.24 3.71
N LYS A 105 34.68 0.89 3.96
CA LYS A 105 35.79 1.84 4.13
C LYS A 105 36.78 1.59 3.00
N THR A 106 36.75 2.40 1.95
CA THR A 106 37.69 2.29 0.82
C THR A 106 38.49 3.58 0.71
N GLY A 107 39.74 3.57 1.18
CA GLY A 107 40.78 4.58 0.91
C GLY A 107 40.41 6.07 1.04
N GLY A 108 39.32 6.39 1.74
CA GLY A 108 38.64 7.69 1.70
C GLY A 108 37.46 7.73 2.68
N PHE A 109 36.46 8.58 2.40
CA PHE A 109 35.30 8.73 3.29
C PHE A 109 34.51 7.41 3.40
N PRO A 110 34.19 6.95 4.61
CA PRO A 110 33.35 5.77 4.80
C PRO A 110 32.01 5.93 4.11
N ASN A 111 31.48 4.82 3.56
CA ASN A 111 30.15 4.79 3.00
C ASN A 111 29.27 3.73 3.67
N ILE A 112 28.09 4.15 4.12
CA ILE A 112 27.05 3.25 4.61
C ILE A 112 26.17 2.86 3.42
N LYS A 113 26.12 1.57 3.14
CA LYS A 113 25.20 0.96 2.19
C LYS A 113 24.03 0.38 2.97
N MET A 114 22.83 0.94 2.80
CA MET A 114 21.64 0.50 3.49
C MET A 114 20.54 0.12 2.50
N VAL A 115 19.93 -1.06 2.66
CA VAL A 115 18.75 -1.45 1.89
C VAL A 115 17.54 -1.32 2.78
N CYS A 116 16.57 -0.53 2.35
CA CYS A 116 15.32 -0.28 3.06
C CYS A 116 14.12 -0.64 2.20
N GLU A 117 12.99 -0.89 2.85
CA GLU A 117 11.72 -1.18 2.20
C GLU A 117 10.80 0.03 2.27
N LEU A 118 10.46 0.63 1.12
CA LEU A 118 9.66 1.85 1.05
C LEU A 118 8.47 1.71 0.10
N SER A 119 7.36 2.35 0.46
CA SER A 119 6.10 2.21 -0.26
C SER A 119 5.88 3.23 -1.38
N ASP A 120 6.61 4.36 -1.37
CA ASP A 120 6.53 5.39 -2.42
C ASP A 120 7.75 6.35 -2.42
N LYS A 121 7.87 7.12 -3.51
CA LYS A 121 8.93 8.13 -3.72
C LYS A 121 8.95 9.22 -2.63
N ARG A 122 7.77 9.62 -2.12
CA ARG A 122 7.65 10.64 -1.07
C ARG A 122 8.35 10.21 0.22
N LYS A 123 8.23 8.94 0.62
CA LYS A 123 8.97 8.41 1.77
C LYS A 123 10.48 8.39 1.54
N ILE A 124 10.93 8.10 0.31
CA ILE A 124 12.36 8.16 -0.05
C ILE A 124 12.87 9.59 0.11
N GLU A 125 12.20 10.57 -0.50
CA GLU A 125 12.58 11.99 -0.44
C GLU A 125 12.58 12.51 1.00
N SER A 126 11.56 12.17 1.79
CA SER A 126 11.48 12.53 3.21
C SER A 126 12.63 11.92 4.02
N LEU A 127 13.00 10.66 3.77
CA LEU A 127 14.12 10.01 4.43
C LEU A 127 15.46 10.68 4.05
N VAL A 128 15.69 10.93 2.76
CA VAL A 128 16.89 11.63 2.27
C VAL A 128 17.03 13.00 2.92
N PHE A 129 15.95 13.78 2.98
CA PHE A 129 15.97 15.09 3.63
C PHE A 129 16.33 15.01 5.12
N LYS A 130 15.79 14.02 5.85
CA LYS A 130 16.11 13.83 7.27
C LYS A 130 17.55 13.36 7.49
N LEU A 131 18.05 12.46 6.65
CA LEU A 131 19.42 11.97 6.73
C LEU A 131 20.44 13.09 6.43
N LYS A 132 20.15 13.97 5.47
CA LYS A 132 20.99 15.15 5.17
C LYS A 132 21.11 16.15 6.33
N LYS A 133 20.21 16.09 7.33
CA LYS A 133 20.32 16.92 8.54
C LYS A 133 21.34 16.39 9.55
N VAL A 134 21.85 15.17 9.38
CA VAL A 134 22.93 14.64 10.20
C VAL A 134 24.23 15.28 9.73
N LYS A 135 24.92 16.01 10.63
CA LYS A 135 26.07 16.89 10.33
C LYS A 135 27.17 16.20 9.50
N GLU A 136 27.38 14.91 9.72
CA GLU A 136 28.47 14.13 9.12
C GLU A 136 28.08 13.44 7.83
N VAL A 137 26.82 13.57 7.40
CA VAL A 137 26.40 13.11 6.08
C VAL A 137 26.83 14.13 5.04
N ARG A 138 27.69 13.69 4.12
CA ARG A 138 28.20 14.52 3.03
C ARG A 138 27.36 14.37 1.77
N GLU A 139 27.04 13.13 1.42
CA GLU A 139 26.32 12.80 0.20
C GLU A 139 25.40 11.61 0.42
N ILE A 140 24.27 11.59 -0.28
CA ILE A 140 23.33 10.47 -0.29
C ILE A 140 22.90 10.19 -1.73
N ASN A 141 23.15 8.97 -2.18
CA ASN A 141 22.63 8.42 -3.43
C ASN A 141 21.64 7.30 -3.13
N TYR A 142 20.64 7.10 -3.98
CA TYR A 142 19.71 5.98 -3.83
C TYR A 142 19.31 5.38 -5.18
N LYS A 143 19.02 4.08 -5.19
CA LYS A 143 18.45 3.37 -6.34
C LYS A 143 17.48 2.29 -5.90
N SER A 144 16.42 2.07 -6.67
CA SER A 144 15.52 0.93 -6.46
C SER A 144 16.25 -0.37 -6.85
N VAL A 145 16.06 -1.43 -6.05
CA VAL A 145 16.68 -2.76 -6.23
C VAL A 145 15.66 -3.88 -6.15
#